data_AF-A0A969NTW7-F1
#
_entry.id   AF-A0A969NTW7-F1
#
_cell.length_a   1.000
_cell.length_b   1.000
_cell.length_c   1.000
_cell.angle_alpha   90.00
_cell.angle_beta   90.00
_cell.angle_gamma   90.00
#
_symmetry.space_group_name_H-M   'P 1'
#
loop_
_entity.id
_entity.type
_entity.pdbx_description
1 polymer ?
#
loop_
_entity_poly.entity_id
_entity_poly.type
_entity_poly.pdbx_seq_one_letter_code
_entity_poly.pdbx_strand_id
1 'polypeptide(L)'
;MRSQNCINGKPNCSFENTAALSNFPKALSGVFGGENKVYWQDMSDHITRVNESTKSYLDTTDSLFNLYFSMVGMRTNRIMQTLTVITLVFLPLTLLAGIYGMNFKHMPELNWTYGYPILIGCMILVGLLILWFSKHKKMVLKKDPPAMRGGLVNLYEKE
;
A
#
# COMPACT_ATOMS: atom_id res chain seq x y z
N MET A 1 5.26 45.60 15.75
CA MET A 1 4.18 45.50 14.74
C MET A 1 4.46 44.33 13.79
N ARG A 2 3.91 43.14 14.04
CA ARG A 2 3.62 42.12 13.00
C ARG A 2 2.74 41.01 13.63
N SER A 3 1.45 41.28 13.73
CA SER A 3 0.41 40.33 14.18
C SER A 3 -0.69 40.32 13.13
N GLN A 4 -0.40 39.78 11.96
CA GLN A 4 -1.40 39.47 10.94
C GLN A 4 -0.92 38.19 10.25
N ASN A 5 -1.68 37.10 10.38
CA ASN A 5 -1.99 36.14 9.30
C ASN A 5 -2.47 34.75 9.81
N CYS A 6 -3.53 34.72 10.63
CA CYS A 6 -4.33 33.51 10.83
C CYS A 6 -5.85 33.79 10.78
N ILE A 7 -6.29 34.81 10.03
CA ILE A 7 -7.72 35.22 10.00
C ILE A 7 -8.47 34.70 8.76
N ASN A 8 -7.81 33.98 7.84
CA ASN A 8 -8.43 33.56 6.57
C ASN A 8 -8.59 32.03 6.47
N GLY A 9 -9.58 31.50 7.19
CA GLY A 9 -10.46 30.42 6.72
C GLY A 9 -9.86 29.11 6.19
N LYS A 10 -8.62 28.74 6.52
CA LYS A 10 -8.08 27.41 6.19
C LYS A 10 -8.33 26.43 7.33
N PRO A 11 -8.86 25.21 7.07
CA PRO A 11 -9.12 24.21 8.10
C PRO A 11 -7.85 23.61 8.73
N ASN A 12 -6.66 23.94 8.21
CA ASN A 12 -5.37 23.50 8.73
C ASN A 12 -4.63 24.65 9.41
N CYS A 13 -5.09 25.01 10.60
CA CYS A 13 -4.23 25.56 11.65
C CYS A 13 -3.85 24.41 12.61
N SER A 14 -3.41 23.28 12.06
CA SER A 14 -2.84 22.21 12.87
C SER A 14 -1.45 22.64 13.31
N PHE A 15 -1.34 23.07 14.57
CA PHE A 15 -0.11 22.99 15.36
C PHE A 15 1.19 23.56 14.75
N GLU A 16 1.12 24.45 13.76
CA GLU A 16 2.33 25.03 13.15
C GLU A 16 2.84 26.27 13.91
N ASN A 17 2.14 26.66 14.98
CA ASN A 17 2.61 27.63 15.96
C ASN A 17 3.65 27.03 16.94
N THR A 18 4.40 26.00 16.54
CA THR A 18 5.57 25.52 17.29
C THR A 18 6.62 26.61 17.48
N ALA A 19 6.72 27.57 16.56
CA ALA A 19 7.52 28.77 16.72
C ALA A 19 6.99 29.69 17.83
N ALA A 20 5.67 29.73 18.05
CA ALA A 20 5.08 30.49 19.15
C ALA A 20 5.29 29.78 20.49
N LEU A 21 5.12 28.45 20.54
CA LEU A 21 5.36 27.64 21.76
C LEU A 21 6.83 27.56 22.15
N SER A 22 7.76 27.47 21.20
CA SER A 22 9.20 27.47 21.49
C SER A 22 9.70 28.83 22.00
N ASN A 23 9.06 29.93 21.59
CA ASN A 23 9.34 31.27 22.09
C ASN A 23 8.52 31.64 23.33
N PHE A 24 7.47 30.88 23.66
CA PHE A 24 6.59 31.08 24.81
C PHE A 24 7.33 31.10 26.16
N PRO A 25 8.25 30.15 26.48
CA PRO A 25 9.01 30.22 27.73
C PRO A 25 9.91 31.46 27.82
N LYS A 26 10.57 31.83 26.72
CA LYS A 26 11.42 33.03 26.66
C LYS A 26 10.58 34.29 26.85
N ALA A 27 9.41 34.37 26.23
CA ALA A 27 8.48 35.48 26.39
C ALA A 27 7.97 35.62 27.84
N LEU A 28 7.69 34.51 28.52
CA LEU A 28 7.24 34.51 29.92
C LEU A 28 8.38 34.76 30.93
N SER A 29 9.62 34.40 30.60
CA SER A 29 10.79 34.65 31.46
C SER A 29 11.10 36.14 31.65
N GLY A 30 10.65 37.00 30.74
CA GLY A 30 10.71 38.46 30.88
C GLY A 30 9.55 39.04 31.72
N VAL A 31 8.48 38.27 31.94
CA VAL A 31 7.28 38.66 32.70
C VAL A 31 7.38 38.23 34.17
N PHE A 32 8.02 37.08 34.45
CA PHE A 32 8.23 36.56 35.80
C PHE A 32 9.68 36.75 36.25
N GLY A 33 9.97 37.81 37.02
CA GLY A 33 11.28 38.04 37.65
C GLY A 33 11.39 37.41 39.05
N GLY A 34 12.56 36.84 39.38
CA GLY A 34 12.89 36.30 40.71
C GLY A 34 13.01 34.76 40.79
N GLU A 35 12.93 34.21 42.00
CA GLU A 35 13.05 32.77 42.33
C GLU A 35 12.09 31.86 41.53
N ASN A 36 10.97 32.41 41.04
CA ASN A 36 9.96 31.68 40.26
C ASN A 36 10.37 31.38 38.81
N LYS A 37 11.45 31.99 38.30
CA LYS A 37 11.93 31.79 36.92
C LYS A 37 12.38 30.34 36.67
N VAL A 38 13.02 29.71 37.66
CA VAL A 38 13.53 28.34 37.57
C VAL A 38 12.37 27.34 37.44
N TYR A 39 11.32 27.51 38.23
CA TYR A 39 10.12 26.67 38.17
C TYR A 39 9.40 26.77 36.81
N TRP A 40 9.29 27.97 36.24
CA TRP A 40 8.70 28.12 34.91
C TRP A 40 9.57 27.50 33.82
N GLN A 41 10.89 27.66 33.90
CA GLN A 41 11.78 27.05 32.92
C GLN A 41 11.65 25.52 32.93
N ASP A 42 11.62 24.90 34.11
CA ASP A 42 11.43 23.46 34.26
C ASP A 42 10.08 22.98 33.69
N MET A 43 9.00 23.70 33.99
CA MET A 43 7.67 23.37 33.46
C MET A 43 7.62 23.49 31.92
N SER A 44 8.31 24.48 31.34
CA SER A 44 8.39 24.61 29.90
C SER A 44 9.26 23.53 29.25
N ASP A 45 10.33 23.11 29.91
CA ASP A 45 11.18 22.01 29.44
C ASP A 45 10.39 20.70 29.45
N HIS A 46 9.57 20.47 30.48
CA HIS A 46 8.63 19.34 30.52
C HIS A 46 7.62 19.36 29.37
N ILE A 47 6.97 20.51 29.11
CA ILE A 47 6.03 20.65 27.99
C ILE A 47 6.73 20.36 26.65
N THR A 48 7.97 20.84 26.49
CA THR A 48 8.74 20.63 25.26
C THR A 48 9.09 19.16 25.06
N ARG A 49 9.55 18.47 26.10
CA ARG A 49 9.86 17.02 26.05
C ARG A 49 8.63 16.16 25.71
N VAL A 50 7.47 16.47 26.31
CA VAL A 50 6.22 15.77 26.00
C VAL A 50 5.81 16.02 24.55
N ASN A 51 5.96 17.25 24.07
CA ASN A 51 5.65 17.60 22.69
C ASN A 51 6.58 16.88 21.69
N GLU A 52 7.88 16.82 21.96
CA GLU A 52 8.85 16.08 21.13
C GLU A 52 8.55 14.58 21.09
N SER A 53 8.22 13.99 22.25
CA SER A 53 7.82 12.58 22.33
C SER A 53 6.55 12.31 21.52
N THR A 54 5.56 13.21 21.62
CA THR A 54 4.31 13.12 20.87
C THR A 54 4.54 13.17 19.37
N LYS A 55 5.38 14.10 18.89
CA LYS A 55 5.77 14.18 17.48
C LYS A 55 6.46 12.91 17.02
N SER A 56 7.37 12.36 17.82
CA SER A 56 8.05 11.09 17.50
C SER A 56 7.07 9.93 17.33
N TYR A 57 6.03 9.85 18.17
CA TYR A 57 4.97 8.85 18.01
C TYR A 57 4.11 9.07 16.76
N LEU A 58 3.79 10.33 16.41
CA LEU A 58 3.09 10.66 15.17
C LEU A 58 3.91 10.24 13.94
N ASP A 59 5.19 10.59 13.89
CA ASP A 59 6.10 10.22 12.79
C ASP A 59 6.21 8.69 12.62
N THR A 60 6.27 7.97 13.74
CA THR A 60 6.31 6.50 13.75
C THR A 60 5.00 5.91 13.25
N THR A 61 3.87 6.49 13.65
CA THR A 61 2.53 6.06 13.23
C THR A 61 2.33 6.29 11.74
N ASP A 62 2.76 7.43 11.21
CA ASP A 62 2.72 7.72 9.77
C ASP A 62 3.61 6.76 8.99
N SER A 63 4.79 6.43 9.52
CA SER A 63 5.66 5.40 8.93
C SER A 63 4.97 4.03 8.88
N LEU A 64 4.25 3.66 9.93
CA LEU A 64 3.49 2.41 9.99
C LEU A 64 2.30 2.41 9.01
N PHE A 65 1.57 3.52 8.89
CA PHE A 65 0.51 3.66 7.89
C PHE A 65 1.05 3.54 6.46
N ASN A 66 2.18 4.19 6.18
CA ASN A 66 2.85 4.07 4.87
C ASN A 66 3.23 2.63 4.56
N LEU A 67 3.77 1.90 5.53
CA LEU A 67 4.07 0.48 5.42
C LEU A 67 2.80 -0.35 5.20
N TYR A 68 1.73 -0.06 5.95
CA TYR A 68 0.44 -0.73 5.79
C TYR A 68 -0.14 -0.54 4.39
N PHE A 69 -0.20 0.68 3.88
CA PHE A 69 -0.67 0.97 2.52
C PHE A 69 0.20 0.29 1.47
N SER A 70 1.53 0.25 1.66
CA SER A 70 2.44 -0.49 0.79
C SER A 70 2.12 -2.00 0.79
N MET A 71 1.88 -2.60 1.95
CA MET A 71 1.47 -4.01 2.06
C MET A 71 0.12 -4.28 1.41
N VAL A 72 -0.86 -3.40 1.60
CA VAL A 72 -2.17 -3.50 0.94
C VAL A 72 -2.00 -3.39 -0.58
N GLY A 73 -1.20 -2.45 -1.06
CA GLY A 73 -0.89 -2.29 -2.49
C GLY A 73 -0.23 -3.54 -3.07
N MET A 74 0.73 -4.14 -2.37
CA MET A 74 1.35 -5.40 -2.78
C MET A 74 0.33 -6.55 -2.86
N ARG A 75 -0.56 -6.67 -1.87
CA ARG A 75 -1.63 -7.69 -1.86
C ARG A 75 -2.58 -7.50 -3.04
N THR A 76 -3.04 -6.28 -3.28
CA THR A 76 -3.94 -5.95 -4.39
C THR A 76 -3.28 -6.24 -5.73
N ASN A 77 -2.02 -5.84 -5.94
CA ASN A 77 -1.28 -6.15 -7.16
C ASN A 77 -1.20 -7.66 -7.41
N ARG A 78 -0.97 -8.47 -6.35
CA ARG A 78 -0.97 -9.93 -6.48
C ARG A 78 -2.33 -10.51 -6.85
N ILE A 79 -3.41 -9.99 -6.26
CA ILE A 79 -4.78 -10.43 -6.59
C ILE A 79 -5.06 -10.14 -8.07
N MET A 80 -4.75 -8.92 -8.53
CA MET A 80 -4.92 -8.52 -9.93
C MET A 80 -4.11 -9.41 -10.88
N GLN A 81 -2.85 -9.70 -10.55
CA GLN A 81 -1.99 -10.60 -11.35
C GLN A 81 -2.55 -12.01 -11.44
N THR A 82 -3.04 -12.56 -10.32
CA THR A 82 -3.61 -13.91 -10.28
C THR A 82 -4.87 -14.01 -11.14
N LEU A 83 -5.79 -13.06 -10.99
CA LEU A 83 -7.00 -13.00 -11.81
C LEU A 83 -6.65 -12.81 -13.29
N THR A 84 -5.65 -11.99 -13.61
CA THR A 84 -5.22 -11.73 -14.99
C THR A 84 -4.65 -12.98 -15.66
N VAL A 85 -3.80 -13.76 -14.96
CA VAL A 85 -3.25 -15.00 -15.52
C VAL A 85 -4.36 -16.01 -15.82
N ILE A 86 -5.34 -16.14 -14.90
CA ILE A 86 -6.52 -16.99 -15.11
C ILE A 86 -7.29 -16.53 -16.36
N THR A 87 -7.59 -15.23 -16.47
CA THR A 87 -8.31 -14.66 -17.62
C THR A 87 -7.54 -14.85 -18.93
N LEU A 88 -6.22 -14.66 -18.94
CA LEU A 88 -5.39 -14.83 -20.13
C LEU A 88 -5.42 -16.26 -20.68
N VAL A 89 -5.57 -17.27 -19.82
CA VAL A 89 -5.74 -18.66 -20.25
C VAL A 89 -7.15 -18.89 -20.81
N PHE A 90 -8.18 -18.34 -20.18
CA PHE A 90 -9.56 -18.57 -20.59
C PHE A 90 -10.00 -17.77 -21.81
N LEU A 91 -9.42 -16.61 -22.09
CA LEU A 91 -9.82 -15.76 -23.21
C LEU A 91 -9.63 -16.44 -24.59
N PRO A 92 -8.44 -16.98 -24.94
CA PRO A 92 -8.28 -17.70 -26.20
C PRO A 92 -9.08 -19.00 -26.24
N LEU A 93 -9.16 -19.74 -25.12
CA LEU A 93 -9.95 -20.97 -25.04
C LEU A 93 -11.44 -20.70 -25.30
N THR A 94 -11.99 -19.66 -24.66
CA THR A 94 -13.39 -19.24 -24.84
C THR A 94 -13.64 -18.71 -26.25
N LEU A 95 -12.68 -17.98 -26.84
CA LEU A 95 -12.80 -17.48 -28.21
C LEU A 95 -12.86 -18.63 -29.22
N LEU A 96 -11.98 -19.63 -29.09
CA LEU A 96 -12.04 -20.80 -29.96
C LEU A 96 -13.32 -21.62 -29.71
N ALA A 97 -13.69 -21.87 -28.46
CA ALA A 97 -14.94 -22.57 -28.15
C ALA A 97 -16.17 -21.81 -28.68
N GLY A 98 -16.13 -20.47 -28.68
CA GLY A 98 -17.15 -19.62 -29.26
C GLY A 98 -17.24 -19.76 -30.77
N ILE A 99 -16.12 -19.65 -31.49
CA ILE A 99 -16.06 -19.82 -32.96
C ILE A 99 -16.59 -21.21 -33.36
N TYR A 100 -16.18 -22.25 -32.66
CA TYR A 100 -16.59 -23.64 -32.93
C TYR A 100 -17.99 -23.98 -32.40
N GLY A 101 -18.50 -23.22 -31.43
CA GLY A 101 -19.87 -23.33 -30.91
C GLY A 101 -20.91 -22.63 -31.77
N MET A 102 -20.49 -21.81 -32.74
CA MET A 102 -21.40 -21.27 -33.75
C MET A 102 -21.78 -22.39 -34.74
N ASN A 103 -23.09 -22.60 -34.94
CA ASN A 103 -23.66 -23.63 -35.82
C ASN A 103 -23.43 -23.31 -37.33
N PHE A 104 -22.18 -23.22 -37.79
CA PHE A 104 -21.88 -23.06 -39.21
C PHE A 104 -21.94 -24.42 -39.92
N LYS A 105 -22.99 -24.60 -40.73
CA LYS A 105 -23.31 -25.81 -41.52
C LYS A 105 -22.29 -26.15 -42.62
N HIS A 106 -21.34 -25.27 -42.91
CA HIS A 106 -20.23 -25.45 -43.85
C HIS A 106 -18.97 -24.81 -43.27
N MET A 107 -18.28 -25.50 -42.36
CA MET A 107 -16.88 -25.18 -42.05
C MET A 107 -15.99 -26.02 -42.98
N PRO A 108 -15.36 -25.44 -44.02
CA PRO A 108 -14.50 -26.19 -44.95
C PRO A 108 -13.30 -26.86 -44.24
N GLU A 109 -12.91 -26.39 -43.07
CA GLU A 109 -11.85 -26.97 -42.20
C GLU A 109 -12.25 -28.31 -41.55
N LEU A 110 -13.56 -28.63 -41.46
CA LEU A 110 -14.07 -29.86 -40.84
C LEU A 110 -13.99 -31.09 -41.78
N ASN A 111 -13.85 -30.88 -43.10
CA ASN A 111 -13.68 -31.97 -44.07
C ASN A 111 -12.27 -32.59 -44.04
N TRP A 112 -11.32 -31.97 -43.33
CA TRP A 112 -9.99 -32.53 -43.13
C TRP A 112 -9.99 -33.40 -41.88
N THR A 113 -9.68 -34.69 -42.01
CA THR A 113 -9.65 -35.68 -40.93
C THR A 113 -8.75 -35.30 -39.73
N TYR A 114 -7.84 -34.35 -39.92
CA TYR A 114 -6.89 -33.86 -38.92
C TYR A 114 -7.20 -32.45 -38.37
N GLY A 115 -8.25 -31.77 -38.84
CA GLY A 115 -8.56 -30.40 -38.38
C GLY A 115 -8.88 -30.34 -36.89
N TYR A 116 -9.70 -31.27 -36.40
CA TYR A 116 -10.08 -31.36 -34.98
C TYR A 116 -8.88 -31.65 -34.03
N PRO A 117 -8.02 -32.65 -34.28
CA PRO A 117 -6.86 -32.90 -33.42
C PRO A 117 -5.80 -31.78 -33.49
N ILE A 118 -5.61 -31.14 -34.65
CA ILE A 118 -4.70 -29.98 -34.77
C ILE A 118 -5.20 -28.82 -33.91
N LEU A 119 -6.51 -28.58 -33.88
CA LEU A 119 -7.10 -27.49 -33.09
C LEU A 119 -6.91 -27.70 -31.59
N ILE A 120 -7.15 -28.92 -31.12
CA ILE A 120 -6.92 -29.32 -29.73
C ILE A 120 -5.44 -29.16 -29.40
N GLY A 121 -4.54 -29.60 -30.28
CA GLY A 121 -3.10 -29.38 -30.14
C GLY A 121 -2.75 -27.89 -30.02
N CYS A 122 -3.37 -27.03 -30.83
CA CYS A 122 -3.17 -25.60 -30.81
C CYS A 122 -3.67 -24.95 -29.51
N MET A 123 -4.85 -25.35 -29.00
CA MET A 123 -5.37 -24.91 -27.70
C MET A 123 -4.43 -25.28 -26.55
N ILE A 124 -3.95 -26.52 -26.53
CA ILE A 124 -3.01 -27.01 -25.51
C ILE A 124 -1.69 -26.25 -25.61
N LEU A 125 -1.18 -26.04 -26.83
CA LEU A 125 0.07 -25.32 -27.07
C LEU A 125 -0.01 -23.85 -26.62
N VAL A 126 -1.11 -23.16 -26.91
CA VAL A 126 -1.35 -21.79 -26.44
C VAL A 126 -1.46 -21.73 -24.92
N GLY A 127 -2.20 -22.66 -24.30
CA GLY A 127 -2.29 -22.76 -22.83
C GLY A 127 -0.92 -23.00 -22.19
N LEU A 128 -0.12 -23.92 -22.74
CA LEU A 128 1.23 -24.20 -22.28
C LEU A 128 2.18 -23.01 -22.47
N LEU A 129 2.10 -22.31 -23.61
CA LEU A 129 2.87 -21.10 -23.85
C LEU A 129 2.54 -20.02 -22.82
N ILE A 130 1.27 -19.79 -22.50
CA ILE A 130 0.85 -18.79 -21.51
C ILE A 130 1.35 -19.17 -20.11
N LEU A 131 1.25 -20.45 -19.72
CA LEU A 131 1.77 -20.94 -18.44
C LEU A 131 3.30 -20.84 -18.37
N TRP A 132 3.98 -21.18 -19.46
CA TRP A 132 5.44 -21.08 -19.59
C TRP A 132 5.89 -19.62 -19.51
N PHE A 133 5.23 -18.71 -20.22
CA PHE A 133 5.52 -17.28 -20.20
C PHE A 133 5.28 -16.68 -18.81
N SER A 134 4.18 -17.09 -18.15
CA SER A 134 3.84 -16.66 -16.79
C SER A 134 4.90 -17.12 -15.77
N LYS A 135 5.46 -18.32 -15.94
CA LYS A 135 6.59 -18.83 -15.15
C LYS A 135 7.90 -18.09 -15.46
N HIS A 136 8.25 -17.90 -16.73
CA HIS A 136 9.54 -17.31 -17.12
C HIS A 136 9.65 -15.81 -16.88
N LYS A 137 8.55 -15.05 -17.01
CA LYS A 137 8.56 -13.61 -16.71
C LYS A 137 8.53 -13.25 -15.23
N LYS A 138 8.63 -14.22 -14.30
CA LYS A 138 8.53 -13.98 -12.84
C LYS A 138 7.29 -13.15 -12.46
N MET A 139 6.22 -13.18 -13.27
CA MET A 139 4.91 -12.63 -12.86
C MET A 139 4.20 -13.59 -11.90
N VAL A 140 4.60 -14.86 -11.93
CA VAL A 140 4.12 -15.89 -11.01
C VAL A 140 5.06 -15.97 -9.82
N LEU A 141 4.56 -15.45 -8.70
CA LEU A 141 5.03 -15.71 -7.35
C LEU A 141 6.50 -15.35 -7.11
N LYS A 142 6.76 -14.07 -6.83
CA LYS A 142 7.72 -13.79 -5.75
C LYS A 142 7.11 -14.47 -4.52
N LYS A 143 7.56 -15.71 -4.26
CA LYS A 143 7.25 -16.50 -3.07
C LYS A 143 7.27 -15.54 -1.90
N ASP A 144 6.15 -15.41 -1.21
CA ASP A 144 6.10 -14.60 0.00
C ASP A 144 7.32 -14.96 0.85
N PRO A 145 8.13 -13.98 1.30
CA PRO A 145 9.12 -14.30 2.31
C PRO A 145 8.37 -15.00 3.46
N PRO A 146 8.78 -16.22 3.85
CA PRO A 146 8.06 -17.01 4.83
C PRO A 146 8.32 -16.45 6.23
N ALA A 147 7.74 -15.30 6.58
CA ALA A 147 7.70 -14.81 7.95
C ALA A 147 6.86 -13.53 8.04
N MET A 148 5.57 -13.65 8.32
CA MET A 148 4.78 -12.64 9.06
C MET A 148 3.47 -13.27 9.58
N ARG A 149 3.49 -14.56 9.96
CA ARG A 149 2.30 -15.28 10.45
C ARG A 149 2.39 -15.73 11.91
N GLY A 150 3.46 -15.42 12.63
CA GLY A 150 3.65 -15.91 14.00
C GLY A 150 4.53 -15.09 14.95
N GLY A 151 5.08 -13.95 14.52
CA GLY A 151 6.03 -13.19 15.34
C GLY A 151 5.43 -12.14 16.27
N LEU A 152 4.30 -11.54 15.90
CA LEU A 152 3.77 -10.36 16.62
C LEU A 152 2.75 -10.70 17.72
N VAL A 153 2.16 -11.90 17.70
CA VAL A 153 1.24 -12.34 18.78
C VAL A 153 2.03 -12.72 20.05
N ASN A 154 3.27 -13.19 19.91
CA ASN A 154 4.09 -13.65 21.04
C ASN A 154 4.81 -12.52 21.81
N LEU A 155 4.72 -11.26 21.35
CA LEU A 155 5.33 -10.11 22.04
C LEU A 155 4.34 -9.31 22.89
N TYR A 156 3.05 -9.65 22.85
CA TYR A 156 2.02 -9.01 23.67
C TYR A 156 1.52 -9.90 24.83
N GLU A 157 1.96 -11.17 24.90
CA GLU A 157 1.54 -12.15 25.91
C GLU A 157 2.65 -12.42 26.95
N LYS A 158 3.63 -11.52 27.07
CA LYS A 158 4.81 -11.71 27.95
C LYS A 158 5.14 -10.51 28.85
N GLU A 159 4.15 -9.67 29.12
CA GLU A 159 4.10 -8.82 30.31
C GLU A 159 2.88 -9.17 31.16
#